data_AF-A0AB38EEH9-F1
#
_entry.id   AF-A0AB38EEH9-F1
#
_cell.length_a   1.000
_cell.length_b   1.000
_cell.length_c   1.000
_cell.angle_alpha   90.00
_cell.angle_beta   90.00
_cell.angle_gamma   90.00
#
_symmetry.space_group_name_H-M   'P 1'
#
loop_
_entity.id
_entity.type
_entity.pdbx_description
1 polymer ?
#
loop_
_entity_poly.entity_id
_entity_poly.type
_entity_poly.pdbx_seq_one_letter_code
_entity_poly.pdbx_strand_id
1 'polypeptide(L)' 'MTIGAETKLTDREWIKAFLNTLDAEQDHSHETYEFLRDNRFSDDGFDQELEIYQQLCHERGIQF' A
#
# COMPACT_ATOMS: atom_id res chain seq x y z
N MET A 1 -0.51 0.72 -27.69
CA MET A 1 -1.44 0.82 -26.55
C MET A 1 -0.60 0.68 -25.29
N THR A 2 -0.39 1.79 -24.60
CA THR A 2 0.41 1.83 -23.37
C THR A 2 -0.52 1.46 -22.23
N ILE A 3 -0.38 0.25 -21.70
CA ILE A 3 -1.04 -0.15 -20.45
C ILE A 3 -0.21 0.50 -19.33
N GLY A 4 -0.84 1.39 -18.57
CA GLY A 4 -0.20 2.19 -17.53
C GLY A 4 -0.74 3.62 -17.58
N ALA A 5 -1.85 3.87 -16.91
CA ALA A 5 -2.28 5.23 -16.63
C ALA A 5 -1.39 5.78 -15.51
N GLU A 6 -0.75 6.94 -15.70
CA GLU A 6 -0.23 7.74 -14.59
C GLU A 6 -1.35 7.92 -13.57
N THR A 7 -1.17 7.41 -12.34
CA THR A 7 -2.09 7.75 -11.27
C THR A 7 -1.82 9.21 -10.88
N LYS A 8 -2.88 10.01 -10.74
CA LYS A 8 -2.82 11.46 -10.46
C LYS A 8 -2.69 11.80 -8.98
N LEU A 9 -2.42 10.83 -8.12
CA LEU A 9 -2.47 11.03 -6.66
C LEU A 9 -1.09 11.39 -6.12
N THR A 10 -0.58 12.55 -6.54
CA THR A 10 0.61 13.20 -5.97
C THR A 10 0.32 13.92 -4.65
N ASP A 11 -0.92 13.87 -4.15
CA ASP A 11 -1.33 14.59 -2.95
C ASP A 11 -1.14 13.72 -1.71
N ARG A 12 -0.03 13.97 -1.01
CA ARG A 12 0.31 13.35 0.28
C ARG A 12 -0.86 13.37 1.27
N GLU A 13 -1.68 14.42 1.25
CA GLU A 13 -2.82 14.54 2.18
C GLU A 13 -3.97 13.63 1.79
N TRP A 14 -4.18 13.37 0.49
CA TRP A 14 -5.15 12.38 0.03
C TRP A 14 -4.71 10.96 0.40
N ILE A 15 -3.43 10.60 0.19
CA ILE A 15 -2.92 9.27 0.54
C ILE A 15 -3.07 9.06 2.06
N LYS A 16 -2.69 10.03 2.89
CA LYS A 16 -2.92 9.96 4.34
C LYS A 16 -4.41 9.80 4.69
N ALA A 17 -5.30 10.56 4.05
CA ALA A 17 -6.73 10.47 4.32
C ALA A 17 -7.29 9.08 3.95
N PHE A 18 -6.87 8.53 2.81
CA PHE A 18 -7.23 7.18 2.38
C PHE A 18 -6.68 6.11 3.35
N LEU A 19 -5.44 6.24 3.79
CA LEU A 19 -4.85 5.33 4.77
C LEU A 19 -5.54 5.38 6.12
N ASN A 20 -5.92 6.58 6.58
CA ASN A 20 -6.73 6.74 7.79
C ASN A 20 -8.11 6.07 7.66
N THR A 21 -8.71 6.03 6.45
CA THR A 21 -9.97 5.30 6.25
C THR A 21 -9.76 3.79 6.32
N LEU A 22 -8.67 3.27 5.75
CA LEU A 22 -8.34 1.84 5.83
C LEU A 22 -8.06 1.40 7.27
N ASP A 23 -7.31 2.19 8.03
CA ASP A 23 -7.02 1.92 9.45
C ASP A 23 -8.29 1.97 10.31
N ALA A 24 -9.18 2.95 10.05
CA ALA A 24 -10.48 3.04 10.72
C ALA A 24 -11.38 1.83 10.42
N GLU A 25 -11.27 1.25 9.22
CA GLU A 25 -12.02 0.06 8.80
C GLU A 25 -11.30 -1.25 9.16
N GLN A 26 -10.08 -1.19 9.72
CA GLN A 26 -9.18 -2.34 9.94
C GLN A 26 -8.98 -3.19 8.68
N ASP A 27 -8.94 -2.54 7.52
CA ASP A 27 -8.75 -3.22 6.24
C ASP A 27 -7.27 -3.54 6.02
N HIS A 28 -6.92 -4.80 6.25
CA HIS A 28 -5.59 -5.38 6.00
C HIS A 28 -5.63 -6.39 4.85
N SER A 29 -6.40 -6.10 3.80
CA SER A 29 -6.46 -6.94 2.61
C SER A 29 -5.14 -6.90 1.80
N HIS A 30 -4.94 -7.92 0.95
CA HIS A 30 -3.80 -7.96 0.03
C HIS A 30 -3.75 -6.74 -0.89
N GLU A 31 -4.90 -6.35 -1.43
CA GLU A 31 -5.05 -5.19 -2.32
C GLU A 31 -4.63 -3.89 -1.62
N THR A 32 -4.96 -3.74 -0.34
CA THR A 32 -4.52 -2.60 0.48
C THR A 32 -3.00 -2.55 0.62
N TYR A 33 -2.35 -3.69 0.86
CA TYR A 33 -0.90 -3.76 0.95
C TYR A 33 -0.21 -3.52 -0.40
N GLU A 34 -0.78 -3.99 -1.51
CA GLU A 34 -0.27 -3.68 -2.85
C GLU A 34 -0.40 -2.19 -3.16
N PHE A 35 -1.55 -1.59 -2.81
CA PHE A 35 -1.75 -0.16 -2.95
C PHE A 35 -0.73 0.64 -2.14
N LEU A 36 -0.50 0.26 -0.88
CA LEU A 36 0.48 0.87 0.01
C LEU A 36 1.90 0.79 -0.58
N ARG A 37 2.32 -0.41 -1.02
CA ARG A 37 3.62 -0.64 -1.68
C ARG A 37 3.81 0.26 -2.90
N ASP A 38 2.78 0.47 -3.69
CA ASP A 38 2.87 1.21 -4.94
C ASP A 38 2.71 2.74 -4.76
N ASN A 39 2.25 3.20 -3.59
CA ASN A 39 1.98 4.62 -3.29
C ASN A 39 2.77 5.15 -2.08
N ARG A 40 4.00 4.67 -1.89
CA ARG A 40 4.90 5.13 -0.80
C ARG A 40 5.27 6.61 -0.93
N PHE A 41 5.44 7.27 0.21
CA PHE A 41 6.05 8.60 0.28
C PHE A 41 7.00 8.70 1.48
N SER A 42 7.90 9.67 1.48
CA SER A 42 8.89 9.82 2.56
C SER A 42 8.22 9.97 3.93
N ASP A 43 8.69 9.17 4.89
CA ASP A 43 8.21 9.13 6.28
C ASP A 43 6.72 8.77 6.41
N ASP A 44 6.19 7.91 5.54
CA ASP A 44 4.81 7.42 5.65
C ASP A 44 4.60 6.39 6.78
N GLY A 45 5.66 5.79 7.31
CA GLY A 45 5.63 4.90 8.47
C GLY A 45 5.30 3.43 8.18
N PHE A 46 5.13 3.04 6.91
CA PHE A 46 4.69 1.68 6.55
C PHE A 46 5.80 0.67 6.28
N ASP A 47 7.08 1.05 6.45
CA ASP A 47 8.22 0.18 6.13
C ASP A 47 8.17 -1.17 6.86
N GLN A 48 8.00 -1.12 8.18
CA GLN A 48 7.97 -2.32 9.01
C GLN A 48 6.75 -3.20 8.69
N GLU A 49 5.59 -2.59 8.44
CA GLU A 49 4.36 -3.31 8.16
C GLU A 49 4.43 -4.03 6.81
N LEU A 50 4.96 -3.35 5.78
CA LEU A 50 5.15 -3.94 4.46
C LEU A 50 6.23 -5.03 4.45
N GLU A 51 7.29 -4.90 5.25
CA GLU A 51 8.31 -5.94 5.40
C GLU A 51 7.71 -7.21 6.05
N ILE A 52 6.91 -7.06 7.10
CA ILE A 52 6.19 -8.17 7.73
C ILE A 52 5.23 -8.83 6.73
N TYR A 53 4.47 -8.04 5.98
CA TYR A 53 3.52 -8.57 5.00
C TYR A 53 4.20 -9.27 3.82
N GLN A 54 5.34 -8.73 3.35
CA GLN A 54 6.17 -9.36 2.32
C GLN A 54 6.66 -10.74 2.78
N GLN A 55 7.15 -10.85 4.03
CA GLN A 55 7.57 -12.13 4.59
C GLN A 55 6.41 -13.12 4.65
N LEU A 56 5.23 -12.68 5.08
CA LEU A 56 4.02 -13.52 5.09
C LEU A 56 3.64 -14.01 3.68
N CYS A 57 3.74 -13.16 2.66
CA CYS A 57 3.47 -13.52 1.28
C CYS A 57 4.48 -14.56 0.78
N HIS A 58 5.77 -14.38 1.09
CA HIS A 58 6.83 -15.33 0.75
C HIS A 58 6.55 -16.73 1.35
N GLU A 59 6.21 -16.79 2.64
CA GLU A 59 5.88 -18.05 3.34
C GLU A 59 4.67 -18.78 2.74
N ARG A 60 3.75 -18.02 2.13
CA ARG A 60 2.53 -18.55 1.51
C ARG A 60 2.67 -18.80 0.00
N GLY A 61 3.83 -18.49 -0.59
CA GLY A 61 4.03 -18.58 -2.04
C GLY A 61 3.17 -17.59 -2.84
N ILE A 62 2.78 -16.47 -2.22
CA ILE A 62 2.03 -15.39 -2.85
C ILE A 62 3.03 -14.34 -3.34
N GLN A 63 2.80 -13.81 -4.54
CA GLN A 63 3.61 -12.72 -5.07
C GLN A 63 3.21 -11.41 -4.40
N PHE A 64 4.20 -10.65 -3.90
CA PHE A 64 4.02 -9.34 -3.28
C PHE A 64 5.23 -8.46 -3.57
#